data_AF-A0A924MZ33-F1
#
_entry.id   AF-A0A924MZ33-F1
#
_cell.length_a   1.000
_cell.length_b   1.000
_cell.length_c   1.000
_cell.angle_alpha   90.00
_cell.angle_beta   90.00
_cell.angle_gamma   90.00
#
_symmetry.space_group_name_H-M   'P 1'
#
loop_
_entity.id
_entity.type
_entity.pdbx_description
1 polymer ?
#
loop_
_entity_poly.entity_id
_entity_poly.type
_entity_poly.pdbx_seq_one_letter_code
_entity_poly.pdbx_strand_id
1 'polypeptide(L)'
;MRIQSRHPGPDPRMEPRDLERSDCVIEVLAPGDWTDARVEAWLDWMDGPLELDQPLGGGPARYAERLTQVGLDEGLFGDAADAQAFREALLATMLTGVATPAGDRMASQHVADISEIEFKRFAEGHLAKVRSTKLAARAAARLDTALAQVGDAVARCHGDAKACGDPLKNTALGRAARRARELGADDRMILDAIALAGASSTVLIDPETPPPAPLVASASRQAVAAVDEAASFAAQVGWETSALVLAMSPEDAESLARGAALRAAIDVTAFQHDGAFDFEGFNQVVGLWATALELERGERPAELGLAGVGDWLLAQGLSVATDTGRDAASALWALAVGAALSASAEAAALLGVDPIFAQERQTLLRSLAGRRVCAAALRSPLAPRAAAALAV
;
A
#
# COMPACT_ATOMS: atom_id res chain seq x y z
N MET A 1 7.69 -26.66 1.39
CA MET A 1 8.47 -26.19 2.56
C MET A 1 7.67 -26.52 3.82
N ARG A 2 8.31 -27.13 4.82
CA ARG A 2 7.64 -27.40 6.12
C ARG A 2 7.68 -26.14 6.96
N ILE A 3 6.52 -25.62 7.36
CA ILE A 3 6.46 -24.43 8.20
C ILE A 3 6.43 -24.85 9.66
N GLN A 4 7.55 -24.63 10.35
CA GLN A 4 7.65 -24.77 11.79
C GLN A 4 7.64 -23.38 12.42
N SER A 5 6.49 -22.72 12.41
CA SER A 5 6.31 -21.49 13.17
C SER A 5 5.57 -21.81 14.45
N ARG A 6 6.22 -21.59 15.58
CA ARG A 6 5.55 -21.40 16.87
C ARG A 6 6.00 -20.05 17.37
N HIS A 7 5.28 -19.00 17.01
CA HIS A 7 5.48 -17.73 17.70
C HIS A 7 5.12 -17.94 19.18
N PRO A 8 6.05 -17.71 20.13
CA PRO A 8 5.86 -18.12 21.52
C PRO A 8 5.00 -17.15 22.37
N GLY A 9 4.45 -16.08 21.76
CA GLY A 9 3.58 -15.13 22.44
C GLY A 9 2.18 -15.69 22.72
N PRO A 10 1.53 -15.30 23.84
CA PRO A 10 0.12 -15.62 24.06
C PRO A 10 -0.74 -14.95 22.99
N ASP A 11 -1.84 -15.61 22.61
CA ASP A 11 -2.82 -15.00 21.70
C ASP A 11 -3.28 -13.66 22.26
N PRO A 12 -3.31 -12.59 21.44
CA PRO A 12 -3.71 -11.27 21.89
C PRO A 12 -5.17 -11.34 22.36
N ARG A 13 -5.45 -10.71 23.51
CA ARG A 13 -6.83 -10.60 23.97
C ARG A 13 -7.55 -9.58 23.09
N MET A 14 -8.49 -10.08 22.31
CA MET A 14 -9.31 -9.25 21.42
C MET A 14 -10.48 -8.64 22.17
N GLU A 15 -10.77 -7.37 21.89
CA GLU A 15 -11.89 -6.64 22.47
C GLU A 15 -12.53 -5.68 21.44
N PRO A 16 -13.85 -5.49 21.50
CA PRO A 16 -14.53 -4.50 20.66
C PRO A 16 -14.10 -3.09 21.10
N ARG A 17 -13.84 -2.22 20.13
CA ARG A 17 -13.45 -0.82 20.34
C ARG A 17 -14.19 0.11 19.40
N ASP A 18 -14.75 1.17 19.97
CA ASP A 18 -15.30 2.29 19.23
C ASP A 18 -14.17 3.19 18.72
N LEU A 19 -14.09 3.39 17.40
CA LEU A 19 -13.12 4.27 16.74
C LEU A 19 -13.84 5.37 15.97
N GLU A 20 -13.42 6.61 16.18
CA GLU A 20 -13.90 7.77 15.46
C GLU A 20 -13.13 7.92 14.13
N ARG A 21 -13.82 7.71 13.00
CA ARG A 21 -13.33 7.93 11.65
C ARG A 21 -13.80 9.28 11.14
N SER A 22 -13.29 9.71 9.98
CA SER A 22 -13.55 11.05 9.42
C SER A 22 -15.04 11.40 9.23
N ASP A 23 -15.90 10.40 9.06
CA ASP A 23 -17.32 10.55 8.72
C ASP A 23 -18.26 9.66 9.56
N CYS A 24 -17.73 8.79 10.43
CA CYS A 24 -18.52 7.84 11.21
C CYS A 24 -17.77 7.34 12.47
N VAL A 25 -18.49 6.70 13.38
CA VAL A 25 -17.91 5.88 14.45
C VAL A 25 -18.13 4.42 14.08
N ILE A 26 -17.07 3.61 14.15
CA ILE A 26 -17.12 2.17 13.86
C ILE A 26 -16.73 1.39 15.11
N GLU A 27 -17.31 0.22 15.31
CA GLU A 27 -16.89 -0.74 16.34
C GLU A 27 -16.03 -1.82 15.68
N VAL A 28 -14.76 -1.95 16.08
CA VAL A 28 -13.83 -2.94 15.51
C VAL A 28 -13.27 -3.86 16.60
N LEU A 29 -13.10 -5.15 16.27
CA LEU A 29 -12.41 -6.10 17.13
C LEU A 29 -10.89 -5.93 17.02
N ALA A 30 -10.20 -5.55 18.09
CA ALA A 30 -8.75 -5.29 18.08
C ALA A 30 -8.05 -5.82 19.35
N PRO A 31 -6.71 -6.00 19.33
CA PRO A 31 -5.93 -6.33 20.52
C PRO A 31 -6.07 -5.25 21.60
N GLY A 32 -6.37 -5.66 22.83
CA GLY A 32 -6.73 -4.72 23.88
C GLY A 32 -5.60 -3.85 24.43
N ASP A 33 -4.36 -4.23 24.19
CA ASP A 33 -3.16 -3.48 24.56
C ASP A 33 -2.71 -2.49 23.48
N TRP A 34 -3.39 -2.44 22.33
CA TRP A 34 -3.04 -1.53 21.24
C TRP A 34 -3.62 -0.14 21.46
N THR A 35 -2.97 0.87 20.88
CA THR A 35 -3.49 2.24 20.82
C THR A 35 -4.47 2.38 19.64
N ASP A 36 -5.41 3.31 19.73
CA ASP A 36 -6.38 3.56 18.65
C ASP A 36 -5.66 3.92 17.34
N ALA A 37 -4.60 4.74 17.41
CA ALA A 37 -3.77 5.07 16.25
C ALA A 37 -3.14 3.83 15.58
N ARG A 38 -2.78 2.80 16.36
CA ARG A 38 -2.27 1.54 15.80
C ARG A 38 -3.38 0.76 15.09
N VAL A 39 -4.57 0.72 15.69
CA VAL A 39 -5.74 0.05 15.08
C VAL A 39 -6.16 0.76 13.80
N GLU A 40 -6.25 2.10 13.81
CA GLU A 40 -6.54 2.92 12.64
C GLU A 40 -5.54 2.70 11.52
N ALA A 41 -4.24 2.62 11.82
CA ALA A 41 -3.21 2.34 10.81
C ALA A 41 -3.42 0.98 10.12
N TRP A 42 -3.88 -0.05 10.85
CA TRP A 42 -4.24 -1.34 10.25
C TRP A 42 -5.50 -1.26 9.39
N LEU A 43 -6.48 -0.46 9.81
CA LEU A 43 -7.70 -0.19 9.04
C LEU A 43 -7.46 0.65 7.78
N ASP A 44 -6.42 1.49 7.78
CA ASP A 44 -6.01 2.26 6.60
C ASP A 44 -5.16 1.43 5.64
N TRP A 45 -4.44 0.44 6.16
CA TRP A 45 -3.62 -0.47 5.35
C TRP A 45 -4.45 -1.49 4.58
N MET A 46 -5.57 -1.95 5.15
CA MET A 46 -6.36 -3.03 4.56
C MET A 46 -7.03 -2.61 3.25
N ASP A 47 -6.89 -3.46 2.24
CA ASP A 47 -7.71 -3.37 1.03
C ASP A 47 -9.02 -4.15 1.21
N GLY A 48 -10.10 -3.61 0.65
CA GLY A 48 -11.41 -4.25 0.58
C GLY A 48 -12.39 -3.89 1.70
N PRO A 49 -13.54 -4.58 1.76
CA PRO A 49 -14.62 -4.22 2.68
C PRO A 49 -14.23 -4.49 4.15
N LEU A 50 -14.85 -3.72 5.04
CA LEU A 50 -14.68 -3.84 6.48
C LEU A 50 -15.56 -4.97 7.03
N GLU A 51 -14.94 -6.01 7.58
CA GLU A 51 -15.61 -7.13 8.25
C GLU A 51 -15.52 -6.94 9.77
N LEU A 52 -16.53 -6.29 10.36
CA LEU A 52 -16.52 -5.82 11.76
C LEU A 52 -16.46 -6.96 12.79
N ASP A 53 -16.90 -8.16 12.43
CA ASP A 53 -16.85 -9.36 13.26
C ASP A 53 -15.46 -10.03 13.25
N GLN A 54 -14.56 -9.59 12.36
CA GLN A 54 -13.20 -10.09 12.27
C GLN A 54 -12.20 -9.16 12.94
N PRO A 55 -11.12 -9.71 13.53
CA PRO A 55 -9.95 -8.95 13.95
C PRO A 55 -9.49 -7.91 12.92
N LEU A 56 -9.36 -6.66 13.35
CA LEU A 56 -8.86 -5.54 12.54
C LEU A 56 -9.59 -5.44 11.18
N GLY A 57 -10.90 -5.68 11.17
CA GLY A 57 -11.72 -5.57 9.97
C GLY A 57 -11.55 -6.70 8.94
N GLY A 58 -10.84 -7.77 9.29
CA GLY A 58 -10.58 -8.91 8.41
C GLY A 58 -9.38 -8.75 7.47
N GLY A 59 -8.75 -7.57 7.42
CA GLY A 59 -7.59 -7.29 6.56
C GLY A 59 -6.43 -8.30 6.73
N PRO A 60 -5.92 -8.52 7.96
CA PRO A 60 -4.85 -9.49 8.20
C PRO A 60 -5.21 -10.92 7.78
N ALA A 61 -6.46 -11.35 8.04
CA ALA A 61 -6.92 -12.69 7.67
C ALA A 61 -6.94 -12.86 6.15
N ARG A 62 -7.47 -11.88 5.41
CA ARG A 62 -7.48 -11.88 3.94
C ARG A 62 -6.08 -11.87 3.33
N TYR A 63 -5.17 -11.09 3.92
CA TYR A 63 -3.77 -11.05 3.49
C TYR A 63 -3.09 -12.43 3.65
N ALA A 64 -3.24 -13.05 4.83
CA ALA A 64 -2.68 -14.38 5.08
C ALA A 64 -3.29 -15.45 4.17
N GLU A 65 -4.62 -15.42 3.96
CA GLU A 65 -5.32 -16.33 3.05
C GLU A 65 -4.83 -16.18 1.60
N ARG A 66 -4.71 -14.95 1.11
CA ARG A 66 -4.22 -14.67 -0.25
C ARG A 66 -2.84 -15.26 -0.49
N LEU A 67 -1.88 -14.99 0.39
CA LEU A 67 -0.52 -15.51 0.22
C LEU A 67 -0.46 -17.03 0.37
N THR A 68 -1.28 -17.61 1.23
CA THR A 68 -1.41 -19.07 1.33
C THR A 68 -1.91 -19.67 0.03
N GLN A 69 -2.90 -19.06 -0.61
CA GLN A 69 -3.41 -19.51 -1.91
C GLN A 69 -2.33 -19.40 -3.00
N VAL A 70 -1.59 -18.29 -3.06
CA VAL A 70 -0.46 -18.14 -4.01
C VAL A 70 0.57 -19.24 -3.79
N GLY A 71 0.97 -19.51 -2.54
CA GLY A 71 1.95 -20.57 -2.26
C GLY A 71 1.44 -21.98 -2.56
N LEU A 72 0.13 -22.24 -2.50
CA LEU A 72 -0.47 -23.48 -2.97
C LEU A 72 -0.43 -23.58 -4.50
N ASP A 73 -0.78 -22.50 -5.20
CA ASP A 73 -0.81 -22.45 -6.67
C ASP A 73 0.60 -22.61 -7.26
N GLU A 74 1.62 -22.08 -6.59
CA GLU A 74 3.03 -22.20 -6.98
C GLU A 74 3.70 -23.50 -6.49
N GLY A 75 3.02 -24.31 -5.68
CA GLY A 75 3.55 -25.57 -5.16
C GLY A 75 4.66 -25.40 -4.12
N LEU A 76 4.67 -24.27 -3.40
CA LEU A 76 5.65 -24.01 -2.35
C LEU A 76 5.44 -24.92 -1.13
N PHE A 77 4.20 -25.23 -0.76
CA PHE A 77 3.87 -26.02 0.43
C PHE A 77 3.95 -27.53 0.17
N GLY A 78 4.37 -28.30 1.19
CA GLY A 78 4.48 -29.75 1.06
C GLY A 78 3.12 -30.45 1.04
N ASP A 79 2.18 -29.96 1.83
CA ASP A 79 0.79 -30.42 1.90
C ASP A 79 -0.15 -29.31 2.43
N ALA A 80 -1.44 -29.62 2.57
CA ALA A 80 -2.45 -28.70 3.08
C ALA A 80 -2.23 -28.30 4.55
N ALA A 81 -1.57 -29.14 5.35
CA ALA A 81 -1.28 -28.83 6.74
C ALA A 81 -0.15 -27.80 6.85
N ASP A 82 0.88 -27.90 5.98
CA ASP A 82 1.94 -26.90 5.87
C ASP A 82 1.37 -25.53 5.43
N ALA A 83 0.45 -25.51 4.47
CA ALA A 83 -0.21 -24.28 4.02
C ALA A 83 -1.07 -23.65 5.14
N GLN A 84 -1.82 -24.47 5.87
CA GLN A 84 -2.62 -23.99 7.00
C GLN A 84 -1.74 -23.46 8.13
N ALA A 85 -0.61 -24.12 8.42
CA ALA A 85 0.35 -23.66 9.42
C ALA A 85 1.00 -22.33 9.02
N PHE A 86 1.31 -22.14 7.72
CA PHE A 86 1.77 -20.86 7.19
C PHE A 86 0.75 -19.74 7.45
N ARG A 87 -0.52 -19.99 7.09
CA ARG A 87 -1.60 -19.04 7.24
C ARG A 87 -1.79 -18.61 8.69
N GLU A 88 -1.90 -19.58 9.59
CA GLU A 88 -2.09 -19.34 11.03
C GLU A 88 -0.91 -18.58 11.63
N ALA A 89 0.31 -18.97 11.29
CA ALA A 89 1.52 -18.31 11.74
C ALA A 89 1.58 -16.85 11.28
N LEU A 90 1.34 -16.60 10.00
CA LEU A 90 1.40 -15.26 9.42
C LEU A 90 0.35 -14.35 10.06
N LEU A 91 -0.89 -14.84 10.16
CA LEU A 91 -1.97 -14.15 10.84
C LEU A 91 -1.63 -13.83 12.30
N ALA A 92 -1.12 -14.82 13.04
CA ALA A 92 -0.74 -14.64 14.44
C ALA A 92 0.30 -13.51 14.60
N THR A 93 1.33 -13.46 13.76
CA THR A 93 2.36 -12.40 13.85
C THR A 93 1.81 -10.99 13.59
N MET A 94 0.77 -10.87 12.75
CA MET A 94 0.09 -9.60 12.50
C MET A 94 -0.78 -9.18 13.68
N LEU A 95 -1.56 -10.12 14.24
CA LEU A 95 -2.47 -9.85 15.36
C LEU A 95 -1.74 -9.60 16.68
N THR A 96 -0.59 -10.24 16.91
CA THR A 96 0.30 -9.89 18.03
C THR A 96 1.12 -8.63 17.76
N GLY A 97 1.18 -8.20 16.50
CA GLY A 97 1.90 -7.00 16.10
C GLY A 97 3.41 -7.16 16.12
N VAL A 98 3.89 -8.41 16.10
CA VAL A 98 5.30 -8.79 15.97
C VAL A 98 5.84 -8.42 14.60
N ALA A 99 4.98 -8.47 13.58
CA ALA A 99 5.35 -8.11 12.24
C ALA A 99 4.19 -7.46 11.49
N THR A 100 4.55 -6.48 10.65
CA THR A 100 3.58 -5.65 9.94
C THR A 100 4.02 -5.50 8.48
N PRO A 101 3.15 -5.81 7.51
CA PRO A 101 3.40 -5.49 6.11
C PRO A 101 3.29 -3.97 5.89
N ALA A 102 4.06 -3.44 4.94
CA ALA A 102 3.86 -2.09 4.45
C ALA A 102 2.70 -2.07 3.45
N GLY A 103 2.00 -0.94 3.36
CA GLY A 103 0.97 -0.74 2.33
C GLY A 103 1.56 -0.76 0.93
N ASP A 104 0.80 -1.30 -0.02
CA ASP A 104 1.17 -1.26 -1.43
C ASP A 104 1.13 0.20 -1.92
N ARG A 105 2.23 0.68 -2.51
CA ARG A 105 2.22 1.98 -3.20
C ARG A 105 1.89 1.68 -4.65
N MET A 106 0.82 2.30 -5.15
CA MET A 106 0.38 2.18 -6.55
C MET A 106 1.57 2.09 -7.51
N ALA A 107 1.64 0.98 -8.24
CA ALA A 107 2.63 0.79 -9.29
C ALA A 107 2.48 1.89 -10.35
N SER A 108 3.60 2.48 -10.75
CA SER A 108 3.63 3.45 -11.84
C SER A 108 3.71 2.74 -13.18
N GLN A 109 2.93 3.19 -14.16
CA GLN A 109 3.01 2.65 -15.50
C GLN A 109 4.30 3.12 -16.18
N HIS A 110 5.16 2.18 -16.58
CA HIS A 110 6.29 2.48 -17.47
C HIS A 110 5.78 2.92 -18.84
N VAL A 111 6.32 4.01 -19.36
CA VAL A 111 6.08 4.48 -20.73
C VAL A 111 7.42 4.68 -21.44
N ALA A 112 7.38 4.75 -22.77
CA ALA A 112 8.56 4.94 -23.60
C ALA A 112 9.34 6.23 -23.23
N ASP A 113 10.62 6.29 -23.65
CA ASP A 113 11.44 7.48 -23.49
C ASP A 113 10.77 8.71 -24.12
N ILE A 114 10.94 9.88 -23.52
CA ILE A 114 10.26 11.10 -23.98
C ILE A 114 10.60 11.47 -25.45
N SER A 115 11.75 11.02 -25.96
CA SER A 115 12.19 11.25 -27.34
C SER A 115 11.52 10.33 -28.36
N GLU A 116 10.85 9.27 -27.90
CA GLU A 116 10.17 8.29 -28.75
C GLU A 116 8.76 8.74 -29.15
N ILE A 117 8.33 8.33 -30.35
CA ILE A 117 7.01 8.70 -30.91
C ILE A 117 5.89 8.06 -30.09
N GLU A 118 6.16 6.88 -29.54
CA GLU A 118 5.32 6.08 -28.66
C GLU A 118 4.92 6.88 -27.41
N PHE A 119 5.89 7.57 -26.78
CA PHE A 119 5.63 8.43 -25.62
C PHE A 119 4.65 9.55 -26.01
N LYS A 120 4.93 10.26 -27.10
CA LYS A 120 4.10 11.39 -27.54
C LYS A 120 2.65 10.96 -27.76
N ARG A 121 2.45 9.88 -28.52
CA ARG A 121 1.11 9.34 -28.82
C ARG A 121 0.37 8.89 -27.55
N PHE A 122 1.06 8.22 -26.63
CA PHE A 122 0.49 7.79 -25.36
C PHE A 122 0.09 9.00 -24.50
N ALA A 123 0.99 9.95 -24.32
CA ALA A 123 0.79 11.12 -23.47
C ALA A 123 -0.31 12.05 -23.99
N GLU A 124 -0.45 12.23 -25.30
CA GLU A 124 -1.58 12.96 -25.90
C GLU A 124 -2.93 12.30 -25.56
N GLY A 125 -3.01 10.97 -25.66
CA GLY A 125 -4.20 10.22 -25.27
C GLY A 125 -4.50 10.32 -23.76
N HIS A 126 -3.47 10.23 -22.93
CA HIS A 126 -3.58 10.39 -21.48
C HIS A 126 -4.08 11.79 -21.11
N LEU A 127 -3.48 12.85 -21.68
CA LEU A 127 -3.91 14.23 -21.48
C LEU A 127 -5.36 14.45 -21.94
N ALA A 128 -5.76 13.91 -23.09
CA ALA A 128 -7.14 14.02 -23.57
C ALA A 128 -8.13 13.37 -22.58
N LYS A 129 -7.78 12.20 -22.02
CA LYS A 129 -8.59 11.52 -21.00
C LYS A 129 -8.69 12.32 -19.70
N VAL A 130 -7.57 12.83 -19.19
CA VAL A 130 -7.56 13.64 -17.97
C VAL A 130 -8.35 14.94 -18.15
N ARG A 131 -8.14 15.64 -19.27
CA ARG A 131 -8.86 16.89 -19.59
C ARG A 131 -10.36 16.66 -19.75
N SER A 132 -10.76 15.63 -20.47
CA SER A 132 -12.19 15.30 -20.67
C SER A 132 -12.86 14.93 -19.34
N THR A 133 -12.20 14.16 -18.48
CA THR A 133 -12.72 13.80 -17.16
C THR A 133 -12.88 15.03 -16.27
N LYS A 134 -11.85 15.88 -16.16
CA LYS A 134 -11.91 17.14 -15.41
C LYS A 134 -13.00 18.08 -15.94
N LEU A 135 -13.16 18.16 -17.26
CA LEU A 135 -14.19 18.97 -17.90
C LEU A 135 -15.59 18.43 -17.62
N ALA A 136 -15.78 17.11 -17.75
CA ALA A 136 -17.04 16.43 -17.47
C ALA A 136 -17.45 16.61 -16.01
N ALA A 137 -16.54 16.41 -15.05
CA ALA A 137 -16.81 16.63 -13.63
C ALA A 137 -17.26 18.08 -13.34
N ARG A 138 -16.57 19.07 -13.92
CA ARG A 138 -16.95 20.49 -13.78
C ARG A 138 -18.29 20.82 -14.44
N ALA A 139 -18.57 20.23 -15.60
CA ALA A 139 -19.84 20.42 -16.30
C ALA A 139 -20.99 19.80 -15.52
N ALA A 140 -20.80 18.58 -15.03
CA ALA A 140 -21.74 17.88 -14.18
C ALA A 140 -22.03 18.70 -12.90
N ALA A 141 -21.00 19.17 -12.18
CA ALA A 141 -21.20 19.94 -10.94
C ALA A 141 -22.01 21.22 -11.16
N ARG A 142 -21.84 21.88 -12.31
CA ARG A 142 -22.65 23.04 -12.71
C ARG A 142 -24.10 22.67 -13.01
N LEU A 143 -24.31 21.52 -13.66
CA LEU A 143 -25.64 21.01 -13.96
C LEU A 143 -26.40 20.61 -12.69
N ASP A 144 -25.73 19.90 -11.77
CA ASP A 144 -26.26 19.53 -10.46
C ASP A 144 -26.67 20.76 -9.64
N THR A 145 -25.81 21.78 -9.57
CA THR A 145 -26.16 23.07 -8.94
C THR A 145 -27.40 23.71 -9.58
N ALA A 146 -27.55 23.64 -10.91
CA ALA A 146 -28.71 24.20 -11.59
C ALA A 146 -30.00 23.40 -11.34
N LEU A 147 -29.91 22.07 -11.21
CA LEU A 147 -31.04 21.22 -10.83
C LEU A 147 -31.44 21.43 -9.36
N ALA A 148 -30.48 21.63 -8.46
CA ALA A 148 -30.77 22.02 -7.08
C ALA A 148 -31.54 23.34 -7.02
N GLN A 149 -31.19 24.32 -7.86
CA GLN A 149 -31.94 25.59 -7.97
C GLN A 149 -33.38 25.42 -8.48
N VAL A 150 -33.65 24.39 -9.30
CA VAL A 150 -35.00 24.02 -9.72
C VAL A 150 -35.81 23.54 -8.51
N GLY A 151 -35.26 22.61 -7.72
CA GLY A 151 -35.88 22.14 -6.48
C GLY A 151 -36.12 23.27 -5.48
N ASP A 152 -35.12 24.14 -5.27
CA ASP A 152 -35.21 25.31 -4.37
C ASP A 152 -36.29 26.31 -4.79
N ALA A 153 -36.52 26.48 -6.10
CA ALA A 153 -37.55 27.38 -6.61
C ALA A 153 -38.97 26.87 -6.32
N VAL A 154 -39.15 25.55 -6.24
CA VAL A 154 -40.40 24.91 -5.82
C VAL A 154 -40.53 24.96 -4.30
N ALA A 155 -39.47 24.57 -3.57
CA ALA A 155 -39.49 24.50 -2.11
C ALA A 155 -39.73 25.86 -1.42
N ARG A 156 -39.22 26.96 -2.00
CA ARG A 156 -39.43 28.32 -1.48
C ARG A 156 -40.71 28.99 -1.97
N CYS A 157 -41.45 28.36 -2.87
CA CYS A 157 -42.69 28.93 -3.38
C CYS A 157 -43.80 28.83 -2.32
N HIS A 158 -44.50 29.94 -2.09
CA HIS A 158 -45.66 29.99 -1.22
C HIS A 158 -46.94 29.99 -2.06
N GLY A 159 -47.79 28.98 -1.89
CA GLY A 159 -49.06 28.87 -2.61
C GLY A 159 -49.53 27.43 -2.81
N ASP A 160 -50.45 27.25 -3.76
CA ASP A 160 -50.90 25.93 -4.19
C ASP A 160 -49.73 25.11 -4.76
N ALA A 161 -49.60 23.86 -4.30
CA ALA A 161 -48.48 23.00 -4.64
C ALA A 161 -48.39 22.73 -6.16
N LYS A 162 -49.52 22.58 -6.86
CA LYS A 162 -49.54 22.39 -8.31
C LYS A 162 -49.08 23.64 -9.04
N ALA A 163 -49.46 24.83 -8.57
CA ALA A 163 -49.00 26.10 -9.14
C ALA A 163 -47.51 26.35 -8.88
N CYS A 164 -46.99 25.96 -7.71
CA CYS A 164 -45.56 26.08 -7.39
C CYS A 164 -44.67 25.16 -8.23
N GLY A 165 -45.16 23.97 -8.61
CA GLY A 165 -44.47 23.03 -9.50
C GLY A 165 -44.70 23.26 -11.00
N ASP A 166 -45.49 24.27 -11.39
CA ASP A 166 -45.79 24.60 -12.79
C ASP A 166 -44.87 25.74 -13.29
N PRO A 167 -43.93 25.50 -14.23
CA PRO A 167 -43.00 26.51 -14.72
C PRO A 167 -43.67 27.71 -15.40
N LEU A 168 -44.92 27.58 -15.86
CA LEU A 168 -45.68 28.68 -16.46
C LEU A 168 -46.28 29.62 -15.40
N LYS A 169 -46.50 29.12 -14.18
CA LYS A 169 -47.10 29.88 -13.06
C LYS A 169 -46.05 30.34 -12.05
N ASN A 170 -44.96 29.58 -11.88
CA ASN A 170 -43.83 29.94 -11.04
C ASN A 170 -42.68 30.48 -11.90
N THR A 171 -42.53 31.81 -11.97
CA THR A 171 -41.49 32.45 -12.79
C THR A 171 -40.07 32.16 -12.30
N ALA A 172 -39.87 31.88 -11.00
CA ALA A 172 -38.57 31.48 -10.48
C ALA A 172 -38.20 30.08 -10.96
N LEU A 173 -39.15 29.14 -10.90
CA LEU A 173 -39.00 27.80 -11.47
C LEU A 173 -38.75 27.86 -12.99
N GLY A 174 -39.52 28.67 -13.73
CA GLY A 174 -39.32 28.84 -15.17
C GLY A 174 -37.92 29.35 -15.54
N ARG A 175 -37.34 30.27 -14.75
CA ARG A 175 -35.96 30.73 -14.92
C ARG A 175 -34.95 29.63 -14.58
N ALA A 176 -35.12 28.94 -13.46
CA ALA A 176 -34.23 27.85 -13.05
C ALA A 176 -34.24 26.70 -14.06
N ALA A 177 -35.42 26.28 -14.53
CA ALA A 177 -35.57 25.23 -15.53
C ALA A 177 -34.95 25.62 -16.89
N ARG A 178 -35.06 26.89 -17.31
CA ARG A 178 -34.36 27.37 -18.51
C ARG A 178 -32.85 27.28 -18.34
N ARG A 179 -32.33 27.74 -17.19
CA ARG A 179 -30.91 27.68 -16.89
C ARG A 179 -30.37 26.26 -16.87
N ALA A 180 -31.11 25.32 -16.31
CA ALA A 180 -30.77 23.90 -16.32
C ALA A 180 -30.71 23.34 -17.76
N ARG A 181 -31.67 23.68 -18.63
CA ARG A 181 -31.64 23.28 -20.05
C ARG A 181 -30.44 23.85 -20.81
N GLU A 182 -30.09 25.11 -20.57
CA GLU A 182 -28.89 25.73 -21.16
C GLU A 182 -27.59 25.00 -20.76
N LEU A 183 -27.60 24.29 -19.63
CA LEU A 183 -26.49 23.48 -19.14
C LEU A 183 -26.62 21.99 -19.50
N GLY A 184 -27.62 21.61 -20.29
CA GLY A 184 -27.80 20.25 -20.81
C GLY A 184 -28.77 19.36 -20.04
N ALA A 185 -29.54 19.89 -19.07
CA ALA A 185 -30.62 19.11 -18.45
C ALA A 185 -31.68 18.74 -19.49
N ASP A 186 -32.07 17.47 -19.52
CA ASP A 186 -33.29 17.06 -20.21
C ASP A 186 -34.54 17.36 -19.35
N ASP A 187 -35.72 17.23 -19.96
CA ASP A 187 -36.98 17.51 -19.26
C ASP A 187 -37.24 16.54 -18.10
N ARG A 188 -36.69 15.31 -18.15
CA ARG A 188 -36.85 14.33 -17.09
C ARG A 188 -36.10 14.75 -15.84
N MET A 189 -34.84 15.16 -15.96
CA MET A 189 -34.03 15.67 -14.85
C MET A 189 -34.71 16.86 -14.16
N ILE A 190 -35.33 17.76 -14.93
CA ILE A 190 -36.06 18.92 -14.41
C ILE A 190 -37.32 18.48 -13.67
N LEU A 191 -38.10 17.55 -14.24
CA LEU A 191 -39.30 17.02 -13.60
C LEU A 191 -38.97 16.26 -12.30
N ASP A 192 -37.90 15.48 -12.30
CA ASP A 192 -37.41 14.78 -11.12
C ASP A 192 -36.99 15.79 -10.04
N ALA A 193 -36.27 16.86 -10.40
CA ALA A 193 -35.91 17.93 -9.46
C ALA A 193 -37.12 18.70 -8.90
N ILE A 194 -38.18 18.89 -9.69
CA ILE A 194 -39.45 19.48 -9.22
C ILE A 194 -40.16 18.52 -8.26
N ALA A 195 -40.26 17.24 -8.62
CA ALA A 195 -40.97 16.24 -7.84
C ALA A 195 -40.31 15.95 -6.49
N LEU A 196 -38.98 16.02 -6.43
CA LEU A 196 -38.17 15.78 -5.25
C LEU A 196 -37.88 17.04 -4.43
N ALA A 197 -38.48 18.18 -4.77
CA ALA A 197 -38.24 19.44 -4.06
C ALA A 197 -38.49 19.31 -2.55
N GLY A 198 -37.47 19.60 -1.74
CA GLY A 198 -37.52 19.52 -0.27
C GLY A 198 -37.26 18.12 0.32
N ALA A 199 -37.05 17.10 -0.50
CA ALA A 199 -36.57 15.80 -0.06
C ALA A 199 -35.03 15.80 0.10
N SER A 200 -34.49 14.92 0.94
CA SER A 200 -33.06 14.65 0.96
C SER A 200 -32.67 13.97 -0.36
N SER A 201 -31.86 14.62 -1.18
CA SER A 201 -31.33 14.04 -2.42
C SER A 201 -29.93 13.46 -2.19
N THR A 202 -29.69 12.27 -2.73
CA THR A 202 -28.33 11.80 -2.97
C THR A 202 -27.66 12.73 -3.98
N VAL A 203 -26.39 13.09 -3.75
CA VAL A 203 -25.61 13.89 -4.70
C VAL A 203 -25.57 13.15 -6.04
N LEU A 204 -25.88 13.85 -7.14
CA LEU A 204 -25.94 13.23 -8.47
C LEU A 204 -24.54 12.83 -9.01
N ILE A 205 -23.48 13.33 -8.37
CA ILE A 205 -22.11 13.26 -8.86
C ILE A 205 -21.21 12.90 -7.70
N ASP A 206 -20.34 11.92 -7.92
CA ASP A 206 -19.17 11.73 -7.07
C ASP A 206 -18.21 12.91 -7.28
N PRO A 207 -17.99 13.77 -6.27
CA PRO A 207 -17.13 14.94 -6.41
C PRO A 207 -15.67 14.55 -6.63
N GLU A 208 -15.26 13.32 -6.30
CA GLU A 208 -13.89 12.87 -6.46
C GLU A 208 -13.64 12.36 -7.87
N THR A 209 -12.91 13.17 -8.66
CA THR A 209 -12.28 12.65 -9.86
C THR A 209 -11.06 11.82 -9.44
N PRO A 210 -10.97 10.53 -9.77
CA PRO A 210 -9.83 9.72 -9.37
C PRO A 210 -8.54 10.35 -9.92
N PRO A 211 -7.45 10.34 -9.13
CA PRO A 211 -6.18 10.88 -9.59
C PRO A 211 -5.72 10.12 -10.86
N PRO A 212 -5.06 10.81 -11.80
CA PRO A 212 -4.49 10.14 -12.96
C PRO A 212 -3.48 9.07 -12.53
N ALA A 213 -3.45 7.96 -13.26
CA ALA A 213 -2.49 6.89 -13.00
C ALA A 213 -1.04 7.42 -13.10
N PRO A 214 -0.17 7.11 -12.13
CA PRO A 214 1.21 7.56 -12.15
C PRO A 214 1.98 6.94 -13.33
N LEU A 215 2.80 7.75 -13.98
CA LEU A 215 3.57 7.41 -15.18
C LEU A 215 5.07 7.60 -14.89
N VAL A 216 5.89 6.71 -15.43
CA VAL A 216 7.35 6.84 -15.40
C VAL A 216 7.89 6.73 -16.82
N ALA A 217 8.65 7.73 -17.26
CA ALA A 217 9.37 7.73 -18.54
C ALA A 217 10.86 7.98 -18.32
N SER A 218 11.71 7.49 -19.21
CA SER A 218 13.11 7.93 -19.24
C SER A 218 13.28 9.22 -20.04
N ALA A 219 14.33 9.97 -19.70
CA ALA A 219 14.74 11.16 -20.43
C ALA A 219 16.26 11.35 -20.34
N SER A 220 16.87 11.82 -21.43
CA SER A 220 18.27 12.24 -21.41
C SER A 220 18.45 13.51 -20.57
N ARG A 221 19.46 13.52 -19.68
CA ARG A 221 19.84 14.72 -18.91
C ARG A 221 20.14 15.92 -19.82
N GLN A 222 20.73 15.67 -20.99
CA GLN A 222 21.07 16.72 -21.96
C GLN A 222 19.82 17.29 -22.61
N ALA A 223 18.86 16.43 -23.00
CA ALA A 223 17.57 16.83 -23.57
C ALA A 223 16.78 17.71 -22.60
N VAL A 224 16.69 17.28 -21.34
CA VAL A 224 16.02 18.03 -20.27
C VAL A 224 16.71 19.36 -20.01
N ALA A 225 18.05 19.39 -19.92
CA ALA A 225 18.80 20.62 -19.69
C ALA A 225 18.70 21.61 -20.87
N ALA A 226 18.60 21.10 -22.10
CA ALA A 226 18.41 21.89 -23.31
C ALA A 226 16.96 22.38 -23.50
N VAL A 227 16.01 21.83 -22.73
CA VAL A 227 14.57 22.11 -22.86
C VAL A 227 14.10 21.86 -24.30
N ASP A 228 14.47 20.70 -24.86
CA ASP A 228 14.04 20.34 -26.21
C ASP A 228 12.51 20.13 -26.31
N GLU A 229 12.00 19.86 -27.52
CA GLU A 229 10.57 19.72 -27.76
C GLU A 229 9.95 18.58 -26.93
N ALA A 230 10.66 17.44 -26.82
CA ALA A 230 10.22 16.29 -26.05
C ALA A 230 10.16 16.60 -24.55
N ALA A 231 11.21 17.22 -24.00
CA ALA A 231 11.28 17.63 -22.60
C ALA A 231 10.22 18.69 -22.27
N SER A 232 9.98 19.64 -23.17
CA SER A 232 8.94 20.65 -23.03
C SER A 232 7.54 20.03 -22.99
N PHE A 233 7.27 19.06 -23.86
CA PHE A 233 6.01 18.34 -23.87
C PHE A 233 5.83 17.46 -22.63
N ALA A 234 6.87 16.75 -22.20
CA ALA A 234 6.85 15.99 -20.95
C ALA A 234 6.60 16.90 -19.73
N ALA A 235 7.22 18.09 -19.69
CA ALA A 235 6.97 19.08 -18.64
C ALA A 235 5.50 19.55 -18.61
N GLN A 236 4.86 19.74 -19.78
CA GLN A 236 3.43 20.03 -19.86
C GLN A 236 2.59 18.87 -19.29
N VAL A 237 2.92 17.62 -19.65
CA VAL A 237 2.23 16.43 -19.14
C VAL A 237 2.32 16.39 -17.62
N GLY A 238 3.51 16.56 -17.05
CA GLY A 238 3.73 16.61 -15.61
C GLY A 238 2.98 17.75 -14.93
N TRP A 239 2.98 18.95 -15.52
CA TRP A 239 2.27 20.12 -14.99
C TRP A 239 0.75 19.93 -14.92
N GLU A 240 0.14 19.35 -15.96
CA GLU A 240 -1.33 19.22 -16.04
C GLU A 240 -1.88 18.02 -15.26
N THR A 241 -1.08 16.98 -15.11
CA THR A 241 -1.49 15.70 -14.52
C THR A 241 -0.94 15.47 -13.12
N SER A 242 0.23 16.04 -12.81
CA SER A 242 1.04 15.68 -11.62
C SER A 242 1.38 14.19 -11.53
N ALA A 243 1.28 13.45 -12.64
CA ALA A 243 1.43 12.00 -12.68
C ALA A 243 2.73 11.53 -13.32
N LEU A 244 3.43 12.37 -14.10
CA LEU A 244 4.63 11.97 -14.82
C LEU A 244 5.90 12.20 -13.99
N VAL A 245 6.64 11.11 -13.75
CA VAL A 245 8.00 11.12 -13.23
C VAL A 245 8.98 10.86 -14.38
N LEU A 246 10.01 11.69 -14.50
CA LEU A 246 11.11 11.47 -15.45
C LEU A 246 12.31 10.87 -14.73
N ALA A 247 12.71 9.68 -15.14
CA ALA A 247 13.97 9.08 -14.74
C ALA A 247 15.06 9.45 -15.74
N MET A 248 16.29 9.66 -15.26
CA MET A 248 17.39 10.16 -16.09
C MET A 248 18.14 9.05 -16.84
N SER A 249 17.65 7.82 -16.73
CA SER A 249 18.12 6.64 -17.46
C SER A 249 16.94 5.67 -17.67
N PRO A 250 16.98 4.81 -18.71
CA PRO A 250 16.00 3.74 -18.88
C PRO A 250 15.96 2.76 -17.70
N GLU A 251 17.12 2.41 -17.14
CA GLU A 251 17.23 1.50 -16.00
C GLU A 251 16.53 2.05 -14.74
N ASP A 252 16.70 3.35 -14.47
CA ASP A 252 15.99 4.01 -13.36
C ASP A 252 14.47 4.07 -13.64
N ALA A 253 14.06 4.30 -14.90
CA ALA A 253 12.65 4.33 -15.29
C ALA A 253 11.98 2.97 -15.07
N GLU A 254 12.61 1.90 -15.53
CA GLU A 254 12.15 0.52 -15.31
C GLU A 254 12.12 0.16 -13.82
N SER A 255 13.12 0.58 -13.05
CA SER A 255 13.18 0.34 -11.61
C SER A 255 12.06 1.06 -10.85
N LEU A 256 11.77 2.32 -11.21
CA LEU A 256 10.66 3.08 -10.62
C LEU A 256 9.29 2.54 -11.03
N ALA A 257 9.16 2.06 -12.28
CA ALA A 257 7.91 1.51 -12.78
C ALA A 257 7.58 0.12 -12.23
N ARG A 258 8.60 -0.70 -11.91
CA ARG A 258 8.42 -1.94 -11.13
C ARG A 258 7.71 -1.67 -9.78
N GLY A 259 7.74 -0.43 -9.30
CA GLY A 259 7.09 0.00 -8.07
C GLY A 259 8.04 -0.07 -6.89
N ALA A 260 7.60 0.47 -5.75
CA ALA A 260 8.38 0.38 -4.53
C ALA A 260 8.54 -1.09 -4.10
N ALA A 261 9.65 -1.40 -3.43
CA ALA A 261 9.84 -2.70 -2.82
C ALA A 261 8.67 -3.01 -1.87
N LEU A 262 8.18 -4.26 -1.94
CA LEU A 262 7.31 -4.78 -0.90
C LEU A 262 8.09 -4.86 0.39
N ARG A 263 7.46 -4.42 1.48
CA ARG A 263 8.14 -4.28 2.76
C ARG A 263 7.35 -4.95 3.86
N ALA A 264 8.06 -5.52 4.81
CA ALA A 264 7.52 -5.83 6.12
C ALA A 264 8.53 -5.41 7.19
N ALA A 265 8.03 -5.04 8.36
CA ALA A 265 8.84 -4.72 9.52
C ALA A 265 8.59 -5.74 10.62
N ILE A 266 9.66 -6.22 11.25
CA ILE A 266 9.62 -7.14 12.39
C ILE A 266 10.07 -6.39 13.63
N ASP A 267 9.23 -6.36 14.66
CA ASP A 267 9.55 -5.74 15.95
C ASP A 267 10.49 -6.64 16.76
N VAL A 268 11.75 -6.22 16.90
CA VAL A 268 12.75 -7.01 17.63
C VAL A 268 12.47 -7.09 19.13
N THR A 269 11.67 -6.17 19.68
CA THR A 269 11.37 -6.15 21.12
C THR A 269 10.50 -7.34 21.53
N ALA A 270 9.71 -7.87 20.60
CA ALA A 270 8.86 -9.06 20.82
C ALA A 270 9.66 -10.35 21.05
N PHE A 271 10.97 -10.33 20.84
CA PHE A 271 11.84 -11.50 21.03
C PHE A 271 12.70 -11.38 22.29
N GLN A 272 12.49 -10.36 23.12
CA GLN A 272 13.22 -10.21 24.36
C GLN A 272 12.38 -10.72 25.55
N HIS A 273 12.83 -11.80 26.19
CA HIS A 273 12.13 -12.47 27.29
C HIS A 273 13.07 -12.71 28.47
N ASP A 274 12.68 -12.33 29.69
CA ASP A 274 13.43 -12.62 30.93
C ASP A 274 14.94 -12.32 30.86
N GLY A 275 15.32 -11.25 30.15
CA GLY A 275 16.72 -10.85 29.96
C GLY A 275 17.49 -11.63 28.88
N ALA A 276 16.85 -12.56 28.17
CA ALA A 276 17.41 -13.29 27.05
C ALA A 276 16.70 -12.96 25.72
N PHE A 277 17.46 -12.99 24.63
CA PHE A 277 16.91 -12.85 23.29
C PHE A 277 16.53 -14.22 22.72
N ASP A 278 15.26 -14.38 22.34
CA ASP A 278 14.72 -15.56 21.66
C ASP A 278 15.15 -15.56 20.19
N PHE A 279 16.35 -16.08 19.95
CA PHE A 279 16.89 -16.24 18.61
C PHE A 279 16.06 -17.20 17.74
N GLU A 280 15.49 -18.26 18.32
CA GLU A 280 14.79 -19.29 17.54
C GLU A 280 13.46 -18.76 17.03
N GLY A 281 12.68 -18.10 17.89
CA GLY A 281 11.47 -17.41 17.49
C GLY A 281 11.76 -16.29 16.49
N PHE A 282 12.82 -15.50 16.70
CA PHE A 282 13.21 -14.45 15.75
C PHE A 282 13.53 -15.02 14.36
N ASN A 283 14.34 -16.08 14.30
CA ASN A 283 14.71 -16.73 13.04
C ASN A 283 13.47 -17.30 12.32
N GLN A 284 12.53 -17.90 13.04
CA GLN A 284 11.28 -18.42 12.47
C GLN A 284 10.41 -17.31 11.90
N VAL A 285 10.22 -16.20 12.61
CA VAL A 285 9.39 -15.09 12.14
C VAL A 285 10.04 -14.38 10.94
N VAL A 286 11.36 -14.15 10.96
CA VAL A 286 12.05 -13.57 9.80
C VAL A 286 11.94 -14.47 8.58
N GLY A 287 12.12 -15.78 8.75
CA GLY A 287 11.95 -16.74 7.67
C GLY A 287 10.52 -16.76 7.12
N LEU A 288 9.52 -16.77 8.00
CA LEU A 288 8.09 -16.72 7.63
C LEU A 288 7.77 -15.49 6.78
N TRP A 289 8.23 -14.32 7.18
CA TRP A 289 7.97 -13.07 6.46
C TRP A 289 8.81 -12.92 5.19
N ALA A 290 10.02 -13.49 5.13
CA ALA A 290 10.78 -13.60 3.89
C ALA A 290 10.02 -14.46 2.87
N THR A 291 9.46 -15.59 3.30
CA THR A 291 8.61 -16.44 2.46
C THR A 291 7.32 -15.71 2.03
N ALA A 292 6.66 -14.99 2.94
CA ALA A 292 5.45 -14.23 2.63
C ALA A 292 5.73 -13.15 1.56
N LEU A 293 6.81 -12.40 1.70
CA LEU A 293 7.21 -11.40 0.71
C LEU A 293 7.63 -12.03 -0.63
N GLU A 294 8.27 -13.21 -0.62
CA GLU A 294 8.62 -13.94 -1.85
C GLU A 294 7.36 -14.32 -2.64
N LEU A 295 6.31 -14.79 -1.95
CA LEU A 295 5.03 -15.11 -2.57
C LEU A 295 4.29 -13.87 -3.09
N GLU A 296 4.51 -12.70 -2.50
CA GLU A 296 3.80 -11.47 -2.87
C GLU A 296 4.51 -10.65 -3.95
N ARG A 297 5.85 -10.69 -3.99
CA ARG A 297 6.65 -9.70 -4.73
C ARG A 297 6.50 -9.77 -6.23
N GLY A 298 6.23 -10.95 -6.81
CA GLY A 298 6.34 -11.14 -8.25
C GLY A 298 7.68 -10.62 -8.77
N GLU A 299 7.65 -9.68 -9.71
CA GLU A 299 8.86 -9.04 -10.28
C GLU A 299 9.42 -7.88 -9.43
N ARG A 300 8.77 -7.54 -8.31
CA ARG A 300 9.20 -6.44 -7.42
C ARG A 300 10.32 -6.90 -6.48
N PRO A 301 11.17 -5.97 -6.00
CA PRO A 301 12.02 -6.24 -4.86
C PRO A 301 11.20 -6.46 -3.58
N ALA A 302 11.74 -7.27 -2.66
CA ALA A 302 11.23 -7.45 -1.30
C ALA A 302 12.27 -6.99 -0.28
N GLU A 303 11.82 -6.30 0.77
CA GLU A 303 12.64 -5.73 1.82
C GLU A 303 12.08 -6.08 3.21
N LEU A 304 12.94 -6.59 4.09
CA LEU A 304 12.61 -6.80 5.51
C LEU A 304 13.34 -5.77 6.38
N GLY A 305 12.56 -5.05 7.17
CA GLY A 305 13.03 -4.10 8.17
C GLY A 305 12.95 -4.63 9.59
N LEU A 306 13.79 -4.10 10.47
CA LEU A 306 13.70 -4.32 11.91
C LEU A 306 13.16 -3.06 12.59
N ALA A 307 12.00 -3.17 13.23
CA ALA A 307 11.44 -2.14 14.12
C ALA A 307 11.89 -2.39 15.57
N GLY A 308 11.80 -1.38 16.43
CA GLY A 308 12.10 -1.53 17.86
C GLY A 308 13.57 -1.74 18.23
N VAL A 309 14.52 -1.65 17.27
CA VAL A 309 15.96 -1.85 17.55
C VAL A 309 16.48 -0.87 18.60
N GLY A 310 16.05 0.40 18.54
CA GLY A 310 16.43 1.41 19.52
C GLY A 310 15.90 1.09 20.92
N ASP A 311 14.63 0.69 21.02
CA ASP A 311 13.98 0.33 22.27
C ASP A 311 14.60 -0.93 22.87
N TRP A 312 14.90 -1.92 22.04
CA TRP A 312 15.62 -3.13 22.45
C TRP A 312 17.00 -2.79 23.01
N LEU A 313 17.80 -1.97 22.32
CA LEU A 313 19.11 -1.54 22.82
C LEU A 313 18.97 -0.83 24.16
N LEU A 314 18.01 0.09 24.28
CA LEU A 314 17.77 0.85 25.50
C LEU A 314 17.39 -0.07 26.67
N ALA A 315 16.54 -1.07 26.43
CA ALA A 315 16.15 -2.07 27.44
C ALA A 315 17.35 -2.92 27.92
N GLN A 316 18.35 -3.13 27.07
CA GLN A 316 19.61 -3.79 27.44
C GLN A 316 20.65 -2.84 28.09
N GLY A 317 20.33 -1.56 28.28
CA GLY A 317 21.27 -0.54 28.74
C GLY A 317 22.36 -0.21 27.72
N LEU A 318 22.11 -0.45 26.42
CA LEU A 318 23.01 -0.17 25.32
C LEU A 318 22.64 1.13 24.60
N SER A 319 23.63 1.75 23.95
CA SER A 319 23.44 2.96 23.14
C SER A 319 24.16 2.85 21.81
N VAL A 320 23.51 3.28 20.71
CA VAL A 320 24.11 3.32 19.37
C VAL A 320 25.34 4.25 19.28
N ALA A 321 25.50 5.16 20.24
CA ALA A 321 26.68 6.00 20.35
C ALA A 321 27.92 5.18 20.77
N THR A 322 27.73 4.04 21.41
CA THR A 322 28.80 3.14 21.86
C THR A 322 29.10 2.05 20.85
N ASP A 323 30.34 1.58 20.88
CA ASP A 323 30.82 0.43 20.12
C ASP A 323 29.99 -0.84 20.40
N THR A 324 29.72 -1.14 21.67
CA THR A 324 28.95 -2.33 22.08
C THR A 324 27.50 -2.26 21.63
N GLY A 325 26.87 -1.09 21.66
CA GLY A 325 25.51 -0.90 21.12
C GLY A 325 25.46 -1.04 19.60
N ARG A 326 26.45 -0.52 18.87
CA ARG A 326 26.55 -0.74 17.41
C ARG A 326 26.79 -2.21 17.07
N ASP A 327 27.64 -2.89 17.84
CA ASP A 327 27.92 -4.31 17.66
C ASP A 327 26.66 -5.16 17.92
N ALA A 328 25.86 -4.81 18.93
CA ALA A 328 24.60 -5.49 19.22
C ALA A 328 23.54 -5.28 18.12
N ALA A 329 23.37 -4.04 17.64
CA ALA A 329 22.48 -3.75 16.52
C ALA A 329 22.91 -4.47 15.24
N SER A 330 24.22 -4.48 14.96
CA SER A 330 24.80 -5.19 13.81
C SER A 330 24.56 -6.70 13.90
N ALA A 331 24.60 -7.27 15.11
CA ALA A 331 24.31 -8.68 15.32
C ALA A 331 22.84 -9.00 15.01
N LEU A 332 21.87 -8.18 15.43
CA LEU A 332 20.45 -8.36 15.08
C LEU A 332 20.22 -8.36 13.56
N TRP A 333 20.83 -7.41 12.85
CA TRP A 333 20.76 -7.35 11.39
C TRP A 333 21.40 -8.58 10.73
N ALA A 334 22.54 -9.04 11.22
CA ALA A 334 23.18 -10.25 10.70
C ALA A 334 22.33 -11.51 10.91
N LEU A 335 21.64 -11.64 12.05
CA LEU A 335 20.67 -12.72 12.29
C LEU A 335 19.52 -12.65 11.28
N ALA A 336 18.94 -11.46 11.10
CA ALA A 336 17.82 -11.26 10.17
C ALA A 336 18.22 -11.58 8.72
N VAL A 337 19.38 -11.12 8.28
CA VAL A 337 19.91 -11.41 6.93
C VAL A 337 20.11 -12.91 6.74
N GLY A 338 20.68 -13.60 7.73
CA GLY A 338 20.87 -15.05 7.67
C GLY A 338 19.53 -15.80 7.54
N ALA A 339 18.58 -15.47 8.40
CA ALA A 339 17.23 -16.05 8.40
C ALA A 339 16.50 -15.83 7.06
N ALA A 340 16.51 -14.58 6.56
CA ALA A 340 15.84 -14.21 5.31
C ALA A 340 16.48 -14.89 4.10
N LEU A 341 17.82 -14.99 4.05
CA LEU A 341 18.51 -15.67 2.96
C LEU A 341 18.32 -17.19 3.01
N SER A 342 18.22 -17.79 4.19
CA SER A 342 17.87 -19.20 4.33
C SER A 342 16.48 -19.47 3.75
N ALA A 343 15.49 -18.67 4.13
CA ALA A 343 14.13 -18.78 3.60
C ALA A 343 14.07 -18.53 2.08
N SER A 344 14.81 -17.53 1.57
CA SER A 344 14.92 -17.26 0.14
C SER A 344 15.58 -18.42 -0.62
N ALA A 345 16.62 -19.05 -0.07
CA ALA A 345 17.26 -20.22 -0.67
C ALA A 345 16.33 -21.45 -0.69
N GLU A 346 15.55 -21.66 0.37
CA GLU A 346 14.52 -22.71 0.44
C GLU A 346 13.40 -22.48 -0.59
N ALA A 347 12.93 -21.24 -0.73
CA ALA A 347 11.94 -20.88 -1.74
C ALA A 347 12.50 -21.08 -3.15
N ALA A 348 13.72 -20.61 -3.43
CA ALA A 348 14.38 -20.75 -4.73
C ALA A 348 14.63 -22.23 -5.12
N ALA A 349 14.81 -23.13 -4.15
CA ALA A 349 14.94 -24.55 -4.42
C ALA A 349 13.64 -25.19 -4.95
N LEU A 350 12.48 -24.57 -4.70
CA LEU A 350 11.17 -25.03 -5.12
C LEU A 350 10.63 -24.23 -6.31
N LEU A 351 10.73 -22.90 -6.26
CA LEU A 351 10.19 -21.96 -7.24
C LEU A 351 11.14 -21.66 -8.40
N GLY A 352 12.43 -21.96 -8.22
CA GLY A 352 13.49 -21.61 -9.15
C GLY A 352 14.31 -20.41 -8.67
N VAL A 353 15.54 -20.35 -9.17
CA VAL A 353 16.50 -19.30 -8.80
C VAL A 353 16.30 -18.08 -9.69
N ASP A 354 16.35 -16.89 -9.10
CA ASP A 354 16.31 -15.63 -9.84
C ASP A 354 17.42 -15.59 -10.92
N PRO A 355 17.11 -15.23 -12.18
CA PRO A 355 18.10 -15.16 -13.26
C PRO A 355 19.31 -14.26 -12.96
N ILE A 356 19.14 -13.21 -12.14
CA ILE A 356 20.22 -12.30 -11.73
C ILE A 356 21.23 -13.03 -10.86
N PHE A 357 20.80 -13.96 -10.01
CA PHE A 357 21.71 -14.72 -9.15
C PHE A 357 22.75 -15.50 -9.96
N ALA A 358 22.37 -16.06 -11.12
CA ALA A 358 23.31 -16.76 -11.99
C ALA A 358 24.44 -15.85 -12.49
N GLN A 359 24.15 -14.57 -12.71
CA GLN A 359 25.10 -13.56 -13.18
C GLN A 359 26.00 -13.04 -12.04
N GLU A 360 25.44 -12.88 -10.84
CA GLU A 360 26.11 -12.23 -9.70
C GLU A 360 26.61 -13.17 -8.60
N ARG A 361 26.38 -14.48 -8.73
CA ARG A 361 26.63 -15.51 -7.70
C ARG A 361 27.94 -15.31 -6.95
N GLN A 362 29.05 -15.14 -7.66
CA GLN A 362 30.36 -15.08 -7.02
C GLN A 362 30.57 -13.79 -6.22
N THR A 363 29.97 -12.69 -6.66
CA THR A 363 29.97 -11.41 -5.93
C THR A 363 29.13 -11.53 -4.66
N LEU A 364 27.92 -12.10 -4.77
CA LEU A 364 27.01 -12.32 -3.64
C LEU A 364 27.62 -13.23 -2.56
N LEU A 365 28.14 -14.40 -2.95
CA LEU A 365 28.73 -15.35 -2.00
C LEU A 365 29.99 -14.78 -1.32
N ARG A 366 30.81 -14.01 -2.04
CA ARG A 366 31.97 -13.32 -1.43
C ARG A 366 31.53 -12.25 -0.42
N SER A 367 30.47 -11.49 -0.76
CA SER A 367 29.87 -10.51 0.15
C SER A 367 29.35 -11.18 1.43
N LEU A 368 28.64 -12.31 1.31
CA LEU A 368 28.13 -13.08 2.46
C LEU A 368 29.25 -13.63 3.34
N ALA A 369 30.29 -14.20 2.75
CA ALA A 369 31.47 -14.66 3.50
C ALA A 369 32.13 -13.50 4.27
N GLY A 370 32.24 -12.32 3.66
CA GLY A 370 32.74 -11.11 4.32
C GLY A 370 31.86 -10.68 5.50
N ARG A 371 30.53 -10.63 5.30
CA ARG A 371 29.57 -10.30 6.36
C ARG A 371 29.63 -11.28 7.53
N ARG A 372 29.79 -12.58 7.26
CA ARG A 372 29.98 -13.60 8.28
C ARG A 372 31.23 -13.37 9.12
N VAL A 373 32.36 -13.02 8.49
CA VAL A 373 33.59 -12.67 9.20
C VAL A 373 33.39 -11.44 10.09
N CYS A 374 32.74 -10.40 9.57
CA CYS A 374 32.40 -9.22 10.36
C CYS A 374 31.49 -9.55 11.54
N ALA A 375 30.45 -10.37 11.33
CA ALA A 375 29.52 -10.80 12.37
C ALA A 375 30.23 -11.58 13.49
N ALA A 376 31.20 -12.43 13.15
CA ALA A 376 31.99 -13.18 14.13
C ALA A 376 32.91 -12.28 14.97
N ALA A 377 33.26 -11.09 14.49
CA ALA A 377 34.13 -10.14 15.17
C ALA A 377 33.38 -9.16 16.10
N LEU A 378 32.03 -9.18 16.10
CA LEU A 378 31.22 -8.28 16.92
C LEU A 378 31.36 -8.58 18.41
N ARG A 379 31.40 -7.54 19.27
CA ARG A 379 31.40 -7.67 20.73
C ARG A 379 29.97 -7.74 21.28
N SER A 380 29.22 -8.73 20.82
CA SER A 380 27.83 -8.98 21.24
C SER A 380 27.66 -10.44 21.66
N PRO A 381 26.86 -10.76 22.70
CA PRO A 381 26.48 -12.14 23.02
C PRO A 381 25.82 -12.87 21.84
N LEU A 382 25.21 -12.12 20.90
CA LEU A 382 24.58 -12.66 19.71
C LEU A 382 25.57 -12.96 18.56
N ALA A 383 26.82 -12.53 18.65
CA ALA A 383 27.80 -12.63 17.57
C ALA A 383 28.03 -14.07 17.05
N PRO A 384 28.16 -15.12 17.91
CA PRO A 384 28.32 -16.49 17.42
C PRO A 384 27.10 -16.98 16.63
N ARG A 385 25.89 -16.64 17.09
CA ARG A 385 24.64 -16.98 16.41
C ARG A 385 24.50 -16.20 15.09
N ALA A 386 24.90 -14.92 15.07
CA ALA A 386 24.85 -14.07 13.89
C ALA A 386 25.79 -14.58 12.79
N ALA A 387 27.02 -14.97 13.16
CA ALA A 387 27.97 -15.58 12.23
C ALA A 387 27.48 -16.94 11.73
N ALA A 388 26.85 -17.76 12.59
CA ALA A 388 26.28 -19.03 12.19
C ALA A 388 25.09 -18.87 11.23
N ALA A 389 24.22 -17.88 11.47
CA ALA A 389 23.09 -17.57 10.59
C ALA A 389 23.53 -17.13 9.18
N LEU A 390 24.72 -16.53 9.04
CA LEU A 390 25.29 -16.14 7.74
C LEU A 390 26.09 -17.26 7.04
N ALA A 391 26.04 -18.49 7.56
CA ALA A 391 26.72 -19.65 6.96
C ALA A 391 25.85 -20.41 5.93
N VAL A 392 24.73 -19.79 5.50
CA VAL A 392 23.75 -20.29 4.52
C VAL A 392 24.37 -20.54 3.14
#